data_AF-A0A7Y0XAR1-F1
#
_entry.id   AF-A0A7Y0XAR1-F1
#
_cell.length_a   1.000
_cell.length_b   1.000
_cell.length_c   1.000
_cell.angle_alpha   90.00
_cell.angle_beta   90.00
_cell.angle_gamma   90.00
#
_symmetry.space_group_name_H-M   'P 1'
#
loop_
_entity.id
_entity.type
_entity.pdbx_description
1 polymer ?
#
loop_
_entity_poly.entity_id
_entity_poly.type
_entity_poly.pdbx_seq_one_letter_code
_entity_poly.pdbx_strand_id
1 'polypeptide(L)'
;QYRVFKGQVVAAEQTPIAFRTSGEILQVLVRAGDRVKQGQLLVKLDDSKQKQVLEDTKAKHALALKQHERGKELFERAMISQAELDELMA
;
A
#
# COMPACT_ATOMS: atom_id res chain seq x y z
N GLN A 1 3.20 48.44 -40.35
CA GLN A 1 4.21 47.37 -40.19
C GLN A 1 3.63 46.28 -39.32
N TYR A 2 3.43 45.06 -39.85
CA TYR A 2 3.02 43.91 -39.06
C TYR A 2 4.26 43.21 -38.50
N ARG A 3 4.33 43.09 -37.17
CA ARG A 3 5.35 42.30 -36.48
C ARG A 3 4.81 40.89 -36.29
N VAL A 4 5.50 39.90 -36.85
CA VAL A 4 5.17 38.48 -36.68
C VAL A 4 6.01 37.95 -35.52
N PHE A 5 5.34 37.54 -34.44
CA PHE A 5 5.98 36.89 -33.31
C PHE A 5 5.83 35.38 -33.47
N LYS A 6 6.96 34.68 -33.58
CA LYS A 6 6.99 33.21 -33.56
C LYS A 6 7.03 32.77 -32.10
N GLY A 7 5.96 32.13 -31.64
CA GLY A 7 5.87 31.55 -30.31
C GLY A 7 5.65 30.04 -30.41
N GLN A 8 6.30 29.29 -29.52
CA GLN A 8 6.08 27.85 -29.37
C GLN A 8 5.25 27.65 -28.10
N VAL A 9 4.07 27.04 -28.23
CA VAL A 9 3.23 26.70 -27.07
C VAL A 9 3.80 25.46 -26.42
N VAL A 10 4.24 25.59 -25.18
CA VAL A 10 4.66 24.48 -24.32
C VAL A 10 3.70 24.38 -23.14
N ALA A 11 3.47 23.16 -22.64
CA ALA A 11 2.61 22.95 -21.49
C ALA A 11 3.12 23.74 -20.27
N ALA A 12 2.21 24.42 -19.56
CA ALA A 12 2.57 25.27 -18.42
C ALA A 12 3.20 24.47 -17.26
N GLU A 13 2.87 23.18 -17.14
CA GLU A 13 3.48 22.26 -16.19
C GLU A 13 3.87 20.96 -16.91
N GLN A 14 5.17 20.69 -16.96
CA GLN A 14 5.70 19.36 -17.22
C GLN A 14 6.09 18.78 -15.87
N THR A 15 5.23 17.97 -15.26
CA THR A 15 5.64 17.20 -14.09
C THR A 15 6.37 15.96 -14.60
N PRO A 16 7.71 15.87 -14.48
CA PRO A 16 8.39 14.62 -14.74
C PRO A 16 7.85 13.60 -13.72
N ILE A 17 7.17 12.57 -14.21
CA ILE A 17 6.76 11.43 -13.39
C ILE A 17 8.04 10.62 -13.09
N ALA A 18 8.80 11.07 -12.10
CA ALA A 18 9.93 10.32 -11.56
C ALA A 18 9.43 9.55 -10.32
N PHE A 19 9.31 8.23 -10.47
CA PHE A 19 8.92 7.36 -9.36
C PHE A 19 10.08 7.24 -8.37
N ARG A 20 9.79 7.50 -7.09
CA ARG A 20 10.77 7.53 -6.00
C ARG A 20 10.96 6.16 -5.30
N THR A 21 10.41 5.10 -5.87
CA THR A 21 10.37 3.77 -5.28
C THR A 21 10.72 2.71 -6.33
N SER A 22 11.59 1.79 -5.93
CA SER A 22 11.95 0.58 -6.66
C SER A 22 10.77 -0.38 -6.72
N GLY A 23 9.87 -0.15 -7.67
CA GLY A 23 8.76 -1.03 -8.01
C GLY A 23 8.68 -1.17 -9.52
N GLU A 24 8.69 -2.41 -10.01
CA GLU A 24 8.54 -2.72 -11.42
C GLU A 24 7.13 -2.32 -11.90
N ILE A 25 7.04 -1.76 -13.11
CA ILE A 25 5.75 -1.36 -13.69
C ILE A 25 5.06 -2.62 -14.21
N LEU A 26 3.93 -3.02 -13.62
CA LEU A 26 3.13 -4.14 -14.14
C LEU A 26 2.39 -3.75 -15.44
N GLN A 27 1.83 -2.53 -15.48
CA GLN A 27 1.05 -2.11 -16.63
C GLN A 27 0.94 -0.58 -16.71
N VAL A 28 1.18 -0.03 -17.90
CA VAL A 28 0.87 1.37 -18.24
C VAL A 28 -0.47 1.39 -18.98
N LEU A 29 -1.44 2.15 -18.50
CA LEU A 29 -2.81 2.19 -19.01
C LEU A 29 -3.10 3.41 -19.90
N VAL A 30 -2.09 4.27 -20.13
CA VAL A 30 -2.23 5.53 -20.89
C VAL A 30 -1.07 5.73 -21.87
N ARG A 31 -1.32 6.44 -22.97
CA ARG A 31 -0.30 6.82 -23.96
C ARG A 31 -0.03 8.31 -23.93
N ALA A 32 1.17 8.70 -24.38
CA ALA A 32 1.53 10.11 -24.50
C ALA A 32 0.54 10.83 -25.44
N GLY A 33 -0.12 11.87 -24.93
CA GLY A 33 -1.15 12.62 -25.65
C GLY A 33 -2.60 12.32 -25.22
N ASP A 34 -2.83 11.30 -24.38
CA ASP A 34 -4.16 11.00 -23.86
C ASP A 34 -4.61 12.07 -22.86
N ARG A 35 -5.87 12.50 -22.98
CA ARG A 35 -6.51 13.36 -21.98
C ARG A 35 -6.93 12.51 -20.78
N VAL A 36 -6.34 12.80 -19.63
CA VAL A 36 -6.63 12.10 -18.37
C VAL A 36 -7.43 12.99 -17.41
N LYS A 37 -8.23 12.38 -16.56
CA LYS A 37 -9.01 13.08 -15.51
C LYS A 37 -8.41 12.82 -14.12
N GLN A 38 -8.68 13.71 -13.18
CA GLN A 38 -8.27 13.50 -11.79
C GLN A 38 -8.85 12.18 -11.25
N GLY A 39 -7.99 11.35 -10.65
CA GLY A 39 -8.35 10.02 -10.14
C GLY A 39 -8.26 8.88 -11.16
N GLN A 40 -7.91 9.14 -12.41
CA GLN A 40 -7.70 8.08 -13.41
C GLN A 40 -6.42 7.30 -13.11
N LEU A 41 -6.52 5.97 -13.03
CA LEU A 41 -5.38 5.09 -12.88
C LEU A 41 -4.52 5.12 -14.16
N LEU A 42 -3.31 5.65 -14.04
CA LEU A 42 -2.38 5.78 -15.17
C LEU A 42 -1.45 4.57 -15.30
N VAL A 43 -1.01 4.05 -14.14
CA VAL A 43 -0.01 2.99 -14.04
C VAL A 43 -0.39 2.09 -12.87
N LYS A 44 -0.24 0.78 -13.05
CA LYS A 44 -0.27 -0.21 -11.98
C LYS A 44 1.16 -0.65 -11.69
N LEU A 45 1.61 -0.42 -10.46
CA LEU A 45 2.91 -0.89 -9.97
C LEU A 45 2.77 -2.33 -9.48
N ASP A 46 3.86 -3.10 -9.50
CA ASP A 46 3.89 -4.43 -8.88
C ASP A 46 3.72 -4.34 -7.37
N ASP A 47 2.51 -4.70 -6.91
CA ASP A 47 2.11 -4.72 -5.50
C ASP A 47 2.24 -6.12 -4.87
N SER A 48 2.85 -7.08 -5.58
CA SER A 48 3.01 -8.47 -5.12
C SER A 48 3.66 -8.56 -3.74
N LYS A 49 4.76 -7.81 -3.53
CA LYS A 49 5.46 -7.77 -2.22
C LYS A 49 4.60 -7.15 -1.11
N GLN A 50 3.86 -6.08 -1.40
CA GLN A 50 3.01 -5.45 -0.38
C GLN A 50 1.81 -6.33 -0.01
N LYS A 51 1.23 -7.03 -0.98
CA LYS A 51 0.19 -8.03 -0.72
C LYS A 51 0.71 -9.18 0.13
N GLN A 52 1.91 -9.69 -0.17
CA GLN A 52 2.53 -10.77 0.61
C GLN A 52 2.73 -10.34 2.08
N VAL A 53 3.27 -9.13 2.30
CA VAL A 53 3.49 -8.58 3.65
C VAL A 53 2.16 -8.37 4.39
N LEU A 54 1.15 -7.87 3.69
CA LEU A 54 -0.18 -7.66 4.27
C LEU A 54 -0.82 -8.99 4.71
N GLU A 55 -0.77 -10.02 3.87
CA GLU A 55 -1.33 -11.34 4.18
C GLU A 55 -0.56 -12.03 5.32
N ASP A 56 0.78 -11.95 5.34
CA ASP A 56 1.59 -12.46 6.45
C ASP A 56 1.26 -11.75 7.77
N THR A 57 1.09 -10.43 7.74
CA THR A 57 0.72 -9.64 8.92
C THR A 57 -0.68 -9.99 9.42
N LYS A 58 -1.65 -10.17 8.52
CA LYS A 58 -3.01 -10.61 8.89
C LYS A 58 -3.00 -12.00 9.53
N ALA A 59 -2.23 -12.94 8.98
CA ALA A 59 -2.12 -14.29 9.52
C ALA A 59 -1.52 -14.28 10.94
N LYS A 60 -0.44 -13.50 11.16
CA LYS A 60 0.16 -13.30 12.48
C LYS A 60 -0.81 -12.68 13.48
N HIS A 61 -1.56 -11.66 13.05
CA HIS A 61 -2.56 -11.02 13.89
C HIS A 61 -3.69 -11.98 14.27
N ALA A 62 -4.21 -12.76 13.31
CA ALA A 62 -5.24 -13.76 13.57
C ALA A 62 -4.77 -14.85 14.54
N LEU A 63 -3.50 -15.27 14.42
CA LEU A 63 -2.90 -16.22 15.36
C LEU A 63 -2.78 -15.63 16.77
N ALA A 64 -2.27 -14.40 16.89
CA ALA A 64 -2.14 -13.71 18.17
C ALA A 64 -3.50 -13.53 18.86
N LEU A 65 -4.55 -13.16 18.11
CA LEU A 65 -5.91 -13.06 18.61
C LEU A 65 -6.43 -14.39 19.18
N LYS A 66 -6.24 -15.48 18.44
CA LYS A 66 -6.65 -16.81 18.91
C LYS A 66 -5.90 -17.25 20.16
N GLN A 67 -4.61 -16.94 20.25
CA GLN A 67 -3.82 -17.24 21.45
C GLN A 67 -4.31 -16.42 22.64
N HIS A 68 -4.61 -15.15 22.43
CA HIS A 68 -5.14 -14.28 23.48
C HIS A 68 -6.52 -14.75 23.97
N GLU A 69 -7.45 -15.05 23.06
CA GLU A 69 -8.77 -15.61 23.41
C GLU A 69 -8.62 -16.92 24.19
N ARG A 70 -7.72 -17.81 23.76
CA ARG A 70 -7.49 -19.08 24.43
C ARG A 70 -6.87 -18.92 25.82
N GLY A 71 -5.90 -18.01 25.98
CA GLY A 71 -5.32 -17.69 27.29
C GLY A 71 -6.39 -17.15 28.23
N LYS A 72 -7.24 -16.24 27.74
CA LYS A 72 -8.37 -15.70 28.52
C LYS A 72 -9.36 -16.79 28.96
N GLU A 73 -9.74 -17.69 28.05
CA GLU A 73 -10.65 -18.79 28.38
C GLU A 73 -10.05 -19.77 29.40
N LEU A 74 -8.76 -20.08 29.29
CA LEU A 74 -8.06 -20.94 30.25
C LEU A 74 -7.94 -20.28 31.63
N PHE A 75 -7.73 -18.97 31.67
CA PHE A 75 -7.69 -18.19 32.90
C PHE A 75 -9.07 -18.14 33.58
N GLU A 76 -10.14 -17.88 32.81
CA GLU A 76 -11.52 -17.87 33.32
C GLU A 76 -11.94 -19.22 33.89
N ARG A 77 -11.40 -20.32 33.34
CA ARG A 77 -11.63 -21.69 33.84
C ARG A 77 -10.73 -22.09 35.01
N ALA A 78 -9.92 -21.17 35.55
CA ALA A 78 -8.92 -21.42 36.60
C ALA A 78 -7.89 -22.52 36.26
N MET A 79 -7.66 -22.75 34.96
CA MET A 79 -6.76 -23.80 34.44
C MET A 79 -5.32 -23.32 34.26
N ILE A 80 -5.06 -22.00 34.32
CA ILE A 80 -3.73 -21.38 34.27
C ILE A 80 -3.60 -20.26 35.31
N SER A 81 -2.40 -20.04 35.82
CA SER A 81 -2.09 -18.96 36.77
C SER A 81 -1.98 -17.58 36.08
N GLN A 82 -2.09 -16.48 36.82
CA GLN A 82 -1.86 -15.12 36.26
C GLN A 82 -0.48 -14.98 35.60
N ALA A 83 0.54 -15.65 36.16
CA ALA A 83 1.90 -15.64 35.60
C ALA A 83 1.99 -16.35 34.24
N GLU A 84 1.26 -17.46 34.04
CA GLU A 84 1.19 -18.15 32.74
C GLU A 84 0.37 -17.38 31.70
N LEU A 85 -0.63 -16.61 32.12
CA LEU A 85 -1.36 -15.71 31.23
C LEU A 85 -0.47 -14.56 30.74
N ASP A 86 0.32 -13.97 31.63
CA ASP A 86 1.27 -12.89 31.28
C ASP A 86 2.36 -13.39 30.33
N GLU A 87 2.84 -14.63 30.49
CA GLU A 87 3.80 -15.26 29.56
C GLU A 87 3.20 -15.50 28.16
N LEU A 88 1.90 -15.79 28.07
CA LEU A 88 1.17 -15.94 26.79
C LEU A 88 0.84 -14.60 26.12
N MET A 89 0.89 -13.49 26.86
CA MET A 89 0.54 -12.14 26.40
C MET A 89 1.75 -11.24 26.07
N ALA A 90 2.97 -11.66 26.40
CA ALA A 90 4.23 -10.98 26.06
C ALA A 90 4.65 -11.19 24.60
#